data_AF-A0A960BHK6-F1
#
_entry.id   AF-A0A960BHK6-F1
#
_cell.length_a   1.000
_cell.length_b   1.000
_cell.length_c   1.000
_cell.angle_alpha   90.00
_cell.angle_beta   90.00
_cell.angle_gamma   90.00
#
_symmetry.space_group_name_H-M   'P 1'
#
loop_
_entity.id
_entity.type
_entity.pdbx_description
1 polymer ?
#
loop_
_entity_poly.entity_id
_entity_poly.type
_entity_poly.pdbx_seq_one_letter_code
_entity_poly.pdbx_strand_id
1 'polypeptide(L)'
;MTDQHAAAGGADPDRIGKHELDRLTMAVTERFAPHLQAAEAAVREAERAVADAREALADAERQEAERNYRSDPLVFMRATVGEDLEGLARKTTPKKVRASFRYLLDRAVELAEGEVTGYRRDVAAARRERSQGVAACRKAVEVAVAELDGARAMQQRVFDAERAARDGLELLREKA
;
A
#
# COMPACT_ATOMS: atom_id res chain seq x y z
N MET A 1 6.90 -15.73 -88.96
CA MET A 1 5.74 -15.01 -88.39
C MET A 1 5.41 -15.73 -87.09
N THR A 2 5.98 -15.39 -85.94
CA THR A 2 5.53 -14.31 -85.01
C THR A 2 4.00 -14.34 -84.88
N ASP A 3 3.37 -14.46 -83.71
CA ASP A 3 3.77 -13.94 -82.41
C ASP A 3 2.79 -14.44 -81.33
N GLN A 4 3.23 -14.35 -80.07
CA GLN A 4 2.42 -14.14 -78.87
C GLN A 4 1.39 -15.21 -78.46
N HIS A 5 1.88 -16.26 -77.80
CA HIS A 5 1.20 -16.70 -76.57
C HIS A 5 1.50 -15.65 -75.51
N ALA A 6 0.57 -14.70 -75.34
CA ALA A 6 0.54 -13.80 -74.20
C ALA A 6 0.42 -14.66 -72.94
N ALA A 7 1.54 -14.86 -72.25
CA ALA A 7 1.54 -15.33 -70.88
C ALA A 7 0.71 -14.34 -70.07
N ALA A 8 -0.45 -14.82 -69.61
CA ALA A 8 -1.22 -14.15 -68.59
C ALA A 8 -0.29 -13.85 -67.41
N GLY A 9 0.08 -12.59 -67.24
CA GLY A 9 0.65 -12.07 -66.00
C GLY A 9 -0.43 -12.12 -64.93
N GLY A 10 -0.73 -13.32 -64.45
CA GLY A 10 -1.55 -13.51 -63.26
C GLY A 10 -0.83 -12.82 -62.11
N ALA A 11 -1.49 -11.82 -61.51
CA ALA A 11 -1.09 -11.32 -60.22
C ALA A 11 -0.94 -12.53 -59.29
N ASP A 12 0.24 -12.68 -58.70
CA ASP A 12 0.51 -13.71 -57.71
C ASP A 12 -0.53 -13.58 -56.58
N PRO A 13 -1.44 -14.55 -56.39
CA PRO A 13 -2.51 -14.46 -55.40
C PRO A 13 -1.96 -14.42 -53.96
N ASP A 14 -0.68 -14.77 -53.77
CA ASP A 14 0.01 -14.73 -52.48
C ASP A 14 0.70 -13.38 -52.21
N ARG A 15 0.65 -12.43 -53.16
CA ARG A 15 1.27 -11.10 -53.00
C ARG A 15 0.37 -10.16 -52.21
N ILE A 16 0.81 -9.78 -51.01
CA ILE A 16 0.07 -8.84 -50.15
C ILE A 16 0.06 -7.45 -50.82
N GLY A 17 -1.15 -6.97 -51.11
CA GLY A 17 -1.33 -5.64 -51.68
C GLY A 17 -1.13 -4.51 -50.66
N LYS A 18 -0.77 -3.31 -51.12
CA LYS A 18 -0.59 -2.11 -50.28
C LYS A 18 -1.78 -1.84 -49.33
N HIS A 19 -3.01 -1.98 -49.82
CA HIS A 19 -4.21 -1.80 -49.01
C HIS A 19 -4.34 -2.81 -47.87
N GLU A 20 -3.81 -4.02 -48.02
CA GLU A 20 -3.79 -5.02 -46.97
C GLU A 20 -2.72 -4.72 -45.92
N LEU A 21 -1.52 -4.28 -46.34
CA LEU A 21 -0.48 -3.79 -45.44
C LEU A 21 -0.93 -2.60 -44.60
N ASP A 22 -1.68 -1.66 -45.20
CA ASP A 22 -2.24 -0.50 -44.49
C ASP A 22 -3.29 -0.95 -43.45
N ARG A 23 -4.18 -1.89 -43.80
CA ARG A 23 -5.15 -2.48 -42.86
C ARG A 23 -4.46 -3.20 -41.69
N LEU A 24 -3.41 -3.97 -41.96
CA LEU A 24 -2.65 -4.67 -40.92
C LEU A 24 -1.91 -3.69 -40.00
N THR A 25 -1.40 -2.58 -40.54
CA THR A 25 -0.77 -1.50 -39.76
C THR A 25 -1.78 -0.86 -38.80
N MET A 26 -2.99 -0.56 -39.28
CA MET A 26 -4.08 -0.06 -38.43
C MET A 26 -4.47 -1.09 -37.36
N ALA A 27 -4.59 -2.36 -37.73
CA ALA A 27 -4.96 -3.43 -36.80
C ALA A 27 -3.94 -3.59 -35.66
N VAL A 28 -2.64 -3.49 -35.93
CA VAL A 28 -1.62 -3.50 -34.87
C VAL A 28 -1.80 -2.32 -33.92
N THR A 29 -1.99 -1.11 -34.46
CA THR A 29 -2.17 0.10 -33.65
C THR A 29 -3.43 0.00 -32.77
N GLU A 30 -4.56 -0.36 -33.35
CA GLU A 30 -5.85 -0.43 -32.64
C GLU A 30 -5.88 -1.52 -31.58
N ARG A 31 -5.27 -2.69 -31.85
CA ARG A 31 -5.27 -3.82 -30.91
C ARG A 31 -4.32 -3.61 -29.73
N PHE A 32 -3.18 -2.93 -29.93
CA PHE A 32 -2.24 -2.65 -28.85
C PHE A 32 -2.60 -1.42 -28.02
N ALA A 33 -3.31 -0.44 -28.58
CA ALA A 33 -3.71 0.79 -27.89
C ALA A 33 -4.27 0.57 -26.46
N PRO A 34 -5.28 -0.31 -26.21
CA PRO A 34 -5.80 -0.50 -24.85
C PRO A 34 -4.78 -1.10 -23.89
N HIS A 35 -3.87 -1.96 -24.37
CA HIS A 35 -2.85 -2.60 -23.55
C HIS A 35 -1.72 -1.63 -23.16
N LEU A 36 -1.32 -0.77 -24.09
CA LEU A 36 -0.35 0.29 -23.84
C LEU A 36 -0.89 1.31 -22.82
N GLN A 37 -2.15 1.72 -22.99
CA GLN A 37 -2.84 2.60 -22.05
C GLN A 37 -2.96 1.98 -20.65
N ALA A 38 -3.33 0.69 -20.58
CA ALA A 38 -3.42 -0.03 -19.32
C ALA A 38 -2.06 -0.15 -18.63
N ALA A 39 -0.99 -0.45 -19.38
CA ALA A 39 0.35 -0.55 -18.85
C ALA A 39 0.88 0.81 -18.33
N GLU A 40 0.64 1.90 -19.06
CA GLU A 40 0.98 3.25 -18.62
C GLU A 40 0.17 3.65 -17.37
N ALA A 41 -1.12 3.32 -17.32
CA ALA A 41 -1.96 3.57 -16.15
C ALA A 41 -1.45 2.84 -14.90
N ALA A 42 -1.06 1.57 -15.04
CA ALA A 42 -0.50 0.78 -13.93
C ALA A 42 0.82 1.36 -13.40
N VAL A 43 1.70 1.84 -14.29
CA VAL A 43 2.94 2.52 -13.85
C VAL A 43 2.62 3.80 -13.09
N ARG A 44 1.71 4.64 -13.60
CA ARG A 44 1.30 5.86 -12.90
C ARG A 44 0.66 5.58 -11.54
N GLU A 45 -0.12 4.51 -11.43
CA GLU A 45 -0.71 4.09 -10.17
C GLU A 45 0.36 3.64 -9.16
N ALA A 46 1.31 2.82 -9.59
CA ALA A 46 2.42 2.39 -8.75
C ALA A 46 3.32 3.57 -8.32
N GLU A 47 3.56 4.55 -9.20
CA GLU A 47 4.31 5.76 -8.85
C GLU A 47 3.60 6.60 -7.77
N ARG A 48 2.27 6.71 -7.84
CA ARG A 48 1.48 7.36 -6.78
C ARG A 48 1.58 6.57 -5.47
N ALA A 49 1.46 5.24 -5.52
CA ALA A 49 1.59 4.41 -4.34
C ALA A 49 2.96 4.57 -3.64
N VAL A 50 4.05 4.72 -4.42
CA VAL A 50 5.38 5.03 -3.85
C VAL A 50 5.39 6.42 -3.19
N ALA A 51 4.78 7.42 -3.82
CA ALA A 51 4.70 8.77 -3.25
C ALA A 51 3.92 8.77 -1.93
N ASP A 52 2.74 8.17 -1.92
CA ASP A 52 1.86 8.06 -0.75
C ASP A 52 2.55 7.30 0.41
N ALA A 53 3.22 6.19 0.11
CA ALA A 53 3.94 5.41 1.11
C ALA A 53 5.12 6.19 1.73
N ARG A 54 5.81 7.01 0.92
CA ARG A 54 6.91 7.87 1.41
C ARG A 54 6.41 9.01 2.27
N GLU A 55 5.28 9.62 1.92
CA GLU A 55 4.63 10.63 2.76
C GLU A 55 4.21 10.03 4.09
N ALA A 56 3.54 8.87 4.08
CA ALA A 56 3.16 8.16 5.30
C ALA A 56 4.38 7.80 6.19
N LEU A 57 5.50 7.42 5.59
CA LEU A 57 6.75 7.18 6.32
C LEU A 57 7.29 8.47 6.97
N ALA A 58 7.34 9.57 6.21
CA ALA A 58 7.81 10.85 6.74
C ALA A 58 6.91 11.31 7.91
N ASP A 59 5.60 11.09 7.81
CA ASP A 59 4.65 11.41 8.87
C ASP A 59 4.86 10.57 10.12
N ALA A 60 5.09 9.26 9.95
CA ALA A 60 5.39 8.35 11.05
C ALA A 60 6.72 8.72 11.74
N GLU A 61 7.74 9.09 10.97
CA GLU A 61 9.04 9.51 11.52
C GLU A 61 8.94 10.83 12.29
N ARG A 62 8.14 11.80 11.82
CA ARG A 62 7.86 13.04 12.58
C ARG A 62 7.12 12.75 13.87
N GLN A 63 6.08 11.92 13.83
CA GLN A 63 5.33 11.52 15.02
C GLN A 63 6.22 10.79 16.04
N GLU A 64 7.12 9.92 15.57
CA GLU A 64 8.09 9.23 16.43
C GLU A 64 9.09 10.21 17.04
N ALA A 65 9.59 11.18 16.27
CA ALA A 65 10.50 12.21 16.79
C ALA A 65 9.83 13.13 17.82
N GLU A 66 8.53 13.39 17.66
CA GLU A 66 7.71 14.18 18.58
C GLU A 66 7.20 13.38 19.80
N ARG A 67 7.46 12.06 19.86
CA ARG A 67 7.06 11.26 21.03
C ARG A 67 7.82 11.71 22.26
N ASN A 68 7.13 12.45 23.10
CA ASN A 68 7.60 12.80 24.43
C ASN A 68 7.54 11.61 25.39
N TYR A 69 8.43 11.64 26.38
CA TYR A 69 8.36 10.74 27.53
C TYR A 69 6.96 10.79 28.16
N ARG A 70 6.36 9.61 28.35
CA ARG A 70 5.05 9.46 28.98
C ARG A 70 5.23 8.77 30.33
N SER A 71 4.98 9.51 31.42
CA SER A 71 4.97 8.93 32.76
C SER A 71 3.69 8.16 33.01
N ASP A 72 3.74 7.20 33.95
CA ASP A 72 2.57 6.52 34.47
C ASP A 72 1.80 7.46 35.40
N PRO A 73 0.58 7.92 35.03
CA PRO A 73 -0.17 8.88 35.84
C PRO A 73 -0.77 8.24 37.11
N LEU A 74 -0.81 6.91 37.20
CA LEU A 74 -1.46 6.19 38.31
C LEU A 74 -0.48 5.78 39.40
N VAL A 75 0.83 6.01 39.23
CA VAL A 75 1.85 5.56 40.18
C VAL A 75 1.58 6.05 41.60
N PHE A 76 1.17 7.32 41.76
CA PHE A 76 0.81 7.89 43.05
C PHE A 76 -0.52 7.35 43.57
N MET A 77 -1.50 7.11 42.69
CA MET A 77 -2.81 6.59 43.08
C MET A 77 -2.70 5.16 43.64
N ARG A 78 -1.85 4.31 43.05
CA ARG A 78 -1.53 2.98 43.59
C ARG A 78 -0.94 3.06 45.00
N ALA A 79 0.00 3.98 45.22
CA ALA A 79 0.60 4.19 46.53
C ALA A 79 -0.45 4.66 47.56
N THR A 80 -1.26 5.66 47.22
CA THR A 80 -2.30 6.19 48.11
C THR A 80 -3.33 5.14 48.51
N VAL A 81 -3.78 4.27 47.58
CA VAL A 81 -4.72 3.19 47.91
C VAL A 81 -4.11 2.20 48.93
N GLY A 82 -2.80 1.93 48.82
CA GLY A 82 -2.07 1.14 49.82
C GLY A 82 -2.03 1.81 51.19
N GLU A 83 -1.69 3.10 51.22
CA GLU A 83 -1.67 3.91 52.46
C GLU A 83 -3.05 3.99 53.13
N ASP A 84 -4.11 4.13 52.34
CA ASP A 84 -5.50 4.18 52.82
C ASP A 84 -5.92 2.85 53.45
N LEU A 85 -5.50 1.71 52.86
CA LEU A 85 -5.73 0.39 53.41
C LEU A 85 -5.01 0.20 54.76
N GLU A 86 -3.75 0.61 54.86
CA GLU A 86 -3.04 0.62 56.15
C GLU A 86 -3.73 1.54 57.17
N GLY A 87 -4.21 2.69 56.72
CA GLY A 87 -4.97 3.64 57.52
C GLY A 87 -6.28 3.06 58.05
N LEU A 88 -6.95 2.21 57.26
CA LEU A 88 -8.15 1.48 57.64
C LEU A 88 -7.84 0.43 58.73
N ALA A 89 -6.75 -0.33 58.59
CA ALA A 89 -6.34 -1.35 59.56
C ALA A 89 -6.06 -0.76 60.96
N ARG A 90 -5.65 0.51 61.03
CA ARG A 90 -5.41 1.23 62.29
C ARG A 90 -6.70 1.75 62.98
N LYS A 91 -7.88 1.61 62.37
CA LYS A 91 -9.13 2.14 62.96
C LYS A 91 -9.68 1.19 64.01
N THR A 92 -10.01 1.73 65.19
CA THR A 92 -10.45 0.94 66.35
C THR A 92 -11.95 0.92 66.58
N THR A 93 -12.73 1.80 65.93
CA THR A 93 -14.19 1.89 66.13
C THR A 93 -14.96 1.53 64.86
N PRO A 94 -16.08 0.79 64.96
CA PRO A 94 -16.87 0.40 63.79
C PRO A 94 -17.34 1.56 62.92
N LYS A 95 -17.64 2.72 63.54
CA LYS A 95 -18.02 3.95 62.81
C LYS A 95 -16.87 4.45 61.93
N LYS A 96 -15.64 4.51 62.47
CA LYS A 96 -14.44 4.96 61.73
C LYS A 96 -14.06 3.97 60.64
N VAL A 97 -14.13 2.67 60.92
CA VAL A 97 -13.89 1.60 59.94
C VAL A 97 -14.81 1.77 58.73
N ARG A 98 -16.13 1.88 58.94
CA ARG A 98 -17.09 2.02 57.83
C ARG A 98 -16.88 3.29 57.00
N ALA A 99 -16.56 4.41 57.65
CA ALA A 99 -16.31 5.67 56.93
C ALA A 99 -15.03 5.60 56.08
N SER A 100 -13.92 5.12 56.65
CA SER A 100 -12.66 4.95 55.91
C SER A 100 -12.76 3.89 54.82
N PHE A 101 -13.53 2.82 55.04
CA PHE A 101 -13.74 1.80 54.01
C PHE A 101 -14.47 2.34 52.78
N ARG A 102 -15.51 3.18 52.95
CA ARG A 102 -16.20 3.79 51.80
C ARG A 102 -15.25 4.66 50.97
N TYR A 103 -14.43 5.48 51.64
CA TYR A 103 -13.43 6.30 50.97
C TYR A 103 -12.40 5.43 50.21
N LEU A 104 -11.87 4.39 50.85
CA LEU A 104 -10.96 3.44 50.21
C LEU A 104 -11.61 2.77 48.99
N LEU A 105 -12.89 2.37 49.10
CA LEU A 105 -13.63 1.74 48.02
C LEU A 105 -13.75 2.68 46.82
N ASP A 106 -14.14 3.93 47.03
CA ASP A 106 -14.26 4.93 45.95
C ASP A 106 -12.92 5.12 45.22
N ARG A 107 -11.82 5.28 45.98
CA ARG A 107 -10.46 5.42 45.45
C ARG A 107 -9.96 4.17 44.72
N ALA A 108 -10.29 2.98 45.22
CA ALA A 108 -9.93 1.72 44.58
C ALA A 108 -10.69 1.53 43.25
N VAL A 109 -11.96 1.96 43.18
CA VAL A 109 -12.75 1.94 41.94
C VAL A 109 -12.18 2.91 40.91
N GLU A 110 -11.83 4.14 41.31
CA GLU A 110 -11.17 5.11 40.43
C GLU A 110 -9.84 4.58 39.88
N LEU A 111 -9.02 3.96 40.73
CA LEU A 111 -7.78 3.30 40.31
C LEU A 111 -8.05 2.20 39.29
N ALA A 112 -9.01 1.31 39.56
CA ALA A 112 -9.35 0.21 38.66
C ALA A 112 -9.83 0.72 37.28
N GLU A 113 -10.65 1.77 37.23
CA GLU A 113 -11.05 2.41 35.97
C GLU A 113 -9.85 2.98 35.22
N GLY A 114 -8.94 3.64 35.95
CA GLY A 114 -7.68 4.15 35.43
C GLY A 114 -6.83 3.06 34.78
N GLU A 115 -6.61 1.94 35.47
CA GLU A 115 -5.80 0.80 34.98
C GLU A 115 -6.38 0.20 33.70
N VAL A 116 -7.70 -0.06 33.69
CA VAL A 116 -8.38 -0.61 32.50
C VAL A 116 -8.29 0.36 31.33
N THR A 117 -8.48 1.65 31.57
CA THR A 117 -8.38 2.68 30.54
C THR A 117 -6.95 2.81 30.01
N GLY A 118 -5.95 2.78 30.90
CA GLY A 118 -4.53 2.80 30.55
C GLY A 118 -4.16 1.61 29.65
N TYR A 119 -4.47 0.39 30.11
CA TYR A 119 -4.22 -0.82 29.33
C TYR A 119 -4.88 -0.78 27.95
N ARG A 120 -6.15 -0.34 27.85
CA ARG A 120 -6.85 -0.21 26.55
C ARG A 120 -6.15 0.78 25.61
N ARG A 121 -5.66 1.90 26.14
CA ARG A 121 -4.89 2.88 25.37
C ARG A 121 -3.57 2.29 24.89
N ASP A 122 -2.87 1.55 25.73
CA ASP A 122 -1.59 0.92 25.38
C ASP A 122 -1.78 -0.16 24.31
N VAL A 123 -2.81 -1.01 24.45
CA VAL A 123 -3.16 -1.99 23.41
C VAL A 123 -3.50 -1.30 22.09
N ALA A 124 -4.28 -0.21 22.13
CA ALA A 124 -4.63 0.55 20.93
C ALA A 124 -3.38 1.22 20.30
N ALA A 125 -2.48 1.76 21.11
CA ALA A 125 -1.22 2.34 20.65
C ALA A 125 -0.32 1.28 20.01
N ALA A 126 -0.14 0.12 20.65
CA ALA A 126 0.63 -0.99 20.11
C ALA A 126 0.05 -1.54 18.81
N ARG A 127 -1.29 -1.55 18.66
CA ARG A 127 -1.94 -1.91 17.38
C ARG A 127 -1.62 -0.91 16.29
N ARG A 128 -1.76 0.39 16.56
CA ARG A 128 -1.40 1.45 15.61
C ARG A 128 0.08 1.36 15.22
N GLU A 129 0.98 1.15 16.18
CA GLU A 129 2.40 0.98 15.93
C GLU A 129 2.70 -0.17 14.95
N ARG A 130 2.01 -1.31 15.10
CA ARG A 130 2.21 -2.43 14.18
C ARG A 130 1.74 -2.16 12.74
N SER A 131 0.70 -1.36 12.56
CA SER A 131 0.13 -1.09 11.24
C SER A 131 0.65 0.20 10.59
N GLN A 132 1.04 1.18 11.39
CA GLN A 132 1.32 2.57 10.99
C GLN A 132 2.60 3.11 11.64
N GLY A 133 3.32 2.30 12.42
CA GLY A 133 4.62 2.68 12.97
C GLY A 133 5.67 2.78 11.88
N VAL A 134 6.80 3.43 12.20
CA VAL A 134 7.89 3.70 11.25
C VAL A 134 8.34 2.44 10.53
N ALA A 135 8.48 1.32 11.23
CA ALA A 135 8.89 0.05 10.63
C ALA A 135 7.87 -0.48 9.61
N ALA A 136 6.56 -0.35 9.90
CA ALA A 136 5.50 -0.76 8.99
C ALA A 136 5.47 0.14 7.74
N CYS A 137 5.63 1.46 7.92
CA CYS A 137 5.70 2.41 6.81
C CYS A 137 6.95 2.17 5.93
N ARG A 138 8.12 1.87 6.52
CA ARG A 138 9.31 1.47 5.76
C ARG A 138 9.04 0.24 4.92
N LYS A 139 8.37 -0.76 5.49
CA LYS A 139 8.01 -1.97 4.75
C LYS A 139 7.03 -1.67 3.61
N ALA A 140 6.06 -0.79 3.82
CA ALA A 140 5.14 -0.36 2.78
C ALA A 140 5.86 0.33 1.62
N VAL A 141 6.86 1.18 1.89
CA VAL A 141 7.71 1.79 0.85
C VAL A 141 8.48 0.73 0.06
N GLU A 142 9.09 -0.27 0.72
CA GLU A 142 9.78 -1.37 0.03
C GLU A 142 8.85 -2.12 -0.93
N VAL A 143 7.63 -2.45 -0.47
CA VAL A 143 6.64 -3.15 -1.29
C VAL A 143 6.21 -2.30 -2.46
N ALA A 144 5.86 -1.02 -2.25
CA ALA A 144 5.44 -0.11 -3.31
C ALA A 144 6.54 0.09 -4.38
N VAL A 145 7.80 0.16 -3.97
CA VAL A 145 8.94 0.25 -4.92
C VAL A 145 9.06 -1.04 -5.74
N ALA A 146 8.95 -2.21 -5.11
CA ALA A 146 8.99 -3.49 -5.82
C ALA A 146 7.82 -3.64 -6.82
N GLU A 147 6.63 -3.16 -6.45
CA GLU A 147 5.47 -3.12 -7.35
C GLU A 147 5.67 -2.17 -8.53
N LEU A 148 6.27 -0.99 -8.31
CA LEU A 148 6.63 -0.07 -9.38
C LEU A 148 7.63 -0.69 -10.37
N ASP A 149 8.65 -1.38 -9.87
CA ASP A 149 9.60 -2.10 -10.72
C ASP A 149 8.89 -3.21 -11.52
N GLY A 150 7.95 -3.93 -10.89
CA GLY A 150 7.10 -4.90 -11.55
C GLY A 150 6.23 -4.29 -12.66
N ALA A 151 5.62 -3.13 -12.41
CA ALA A 151 4.79 -2.40 -13.37
C ALA A 151 5.62 -1.90 -14.57
N ARG A 152 6.82 -1.38 -14.32
CA ARG A 152 7.76 -0.96 -15.39
C ARG A 152 8.22 -2.13 -16.24
N ALA A 153 8.56 -3.25 -15.60
CA ALA A 153 8.92 -4.47 -16.33
C ALA A 153 7.75 -5.00 -17.17
N MET A 154 6.52 -4.93 -16.66
CA MET A 154 5.32 -5.25 -17.43
C MET A 154 5.14 -4.31 -18.63
N GLN A 155 5.25 -3.00 -18.43
CA GLN A 155 5.13 -2.01 -19.49
C GLN A 155 6.17 -2.26 -20.59
N GLN A 156 7.41 -2.56 -20.22
CA GLN A 156 8.45 -2.91 -21.19
C GLN A 156 8.07 -4.14 -22.02
N ARG A 157 7.56 -5.21 -21.39
CA ARG A 157 7.09 -6.40 -22.12
C ARG A 157 5.96 -6.10 -23.11
N VAL A 158 5.06 -5.16 -22.78
CA VAL A 158 4.00 -4.72 -23.72
C VAL A 158 4.60 -3.97 -24.90
N PHE A 159 5.56 -3.06 -24.66
CA PHE A 159 6.27 -2.37 -25.75
C PHE A 159 7.06 -3.34 -26.63
N ASP A 160 7.72 -4.33 -26.04
CA ASP A 160 8.46 -5.34 -26.79
C ASP A 160 7.53 -6.20 -27.66
N ALA A 161 6.35 -6.55 -27.16
CA ALA A 161 5.33 -7.27 -27.92
C ALA A 161 4.77 -6.44 -29.08
N GLU A 162 4.52 -5.14 -28.86
CA GLU A 162 4.12 -4.23 -29.93
C GLU A 162 5.21 -4.10 -31.00
N ARG A 163 6.47 -3.94 -30.58
CA ARG A 163 7.62 -3.87 -31.49
C ARG A 163 7.72 -5.12 -32.34
N ALA A 164 7.65 -6.32 -31.73
CA ALA A 164 7.69 -7.57 -32.48
C ALA A 164 6.57 -7.67 -33.53
N ALA A 165 5.36 -7.18 -33.22
CA ALA A 165 4.27 -7.12 -34.19
C ALA A 165 4.56 -6.16 -35.35
N ARG A 166 5.19 -5.00 -35.07
CA ARG A 166 5.60 -4.02 -36.08
C ARG A 166 6.75 -4.54 -36.94
N ASP A 167 7.75 -5.16 -36.35
CA ASP A 167 8.87 -5.79 -37.07
C ASP A 167 8.36 -6.91 -38.00
N GLY A 168 7.37 -7.68 -37.54
CA GLY A 168 6.67 -8.67 -38.38
C GLY A 168 5.97 -8.04 -39.59
N LEU A 169 5.35 -6.86 -39.44
CA LEU A 169 4.76 -6.12 -40.57
C LEU A 169 5.82 -5.60 -41.53
N GLU A 170 6.96 -5.14 -41.03
CA GLU A 170 8.08 -4.68 -41.86
C GLU A 170 8.62 -5.82 -42.71
N LEU A 171 8.85 -6.99 -42.11
CA LEU A 171 9.26 -8.20 -42.84
C LEU A 171 8.22 -8.62 -43.89
N LEU A 172 6.93 -8.46 -43.63
CA LEU A 172 5.89 -8.71 -44.63
C LEU A 172 5.95 -7.70 -45.79
N ARG A 173 6.30 -6.43 -45.54
CA ARG A 173 6.49 -5.42 -46.60
C ARG A 173 7.71 -5.71 -47.46
N GLU A 174 8.81 -6.16 -46.86
CA GLU A 174 10.03 -6.53 -47.59
C GLU A 174 9.82 -7.74 -48.53
N LYS A 175 8.85 -8.61 -48.18
CA LYS A 175 8.55 -9.85 -48.91
C LYS A 175 7.37 -9.75 -49.89
N ALA A 176 6.63 -8.64 -49.88
CA ALA A 176 5.50 -8.37 -50.80
C ALA A 176 5.99 -7.77 -52.13
#